data_AF-A0AAT9M5U4-F1
#
_entry.id   AF-A0AAT9M5U4-F1
#
_cell.length_a   1.000
_cell.length_b   1.000
_cell.length_c   1.000
_cell.angle_alpha   90.00
_cell.angle_beta   90.00
_cell.angle_gamma   90.00
#
_symmetry.space_group_name_H-M   'P 1'
#
loop_
_entity.id
_entity.type
_entity.pdbx_description
1 polymer ?
#
loop_
_entity_poly.entity_id
_entity_poly.type
_entity_poly.pdbx_seq_one_letter_code
_entity_poly.pdbx_strand_id
1 'polypeptide(L)' 'MTTSSADQPSRQRPTTEKLLDDLLHSKPAMTIDDLACDGIFETDEEVDEFIAFTYAERRRNLA' A
#
# COMPACT_ATOMS: atom_id res chain seq x y z
N MET A 1 -27.83 0.42 -39.08
CA MET A 1 -26.55 0.94 -38.56
C MET A 1 -26.32 0.30 -37.18
N THR A 2 -25.70 -0.88 -37.13
CA THR A 2 -25.37 -1.56 -35.87
C THR A 2 -23.97 -1.11 -35.46
N THR A 3 -23.85 -0.40 -34.35
CA THR A 3 -22.56 0.06 -33.80
C THR A 3 -21.77 -1.16 -33.32
N SER A 4 -20.63 -1.39 -33.97
CA SER A 4 -19.72 -2.49 -33.72
C SER A 4 -19.27 -2.53 -32.26
N SER A 5 -19.47 -3.67 -31.63
CA SER A 5 -19.08 -3.96 -30.27
C SER A 5 -17.56 -4.00 -30.13
N ALA A 6 -17.06 -3.26 -29.13
CA ALA A 6 -15.87 -3.54 -28.32
C ALA A 6 -14.59 -4.00 -29.05
N ASP A 7 -13.83 -3.04 -29.57
CA ASP A 7 -12.38 -3.19 -29.74
C ASP A 7 -11.70 -2.60 -28.49
N GLN A 8 -11.83 -3.29 -27.35
CA GLN A 8 -10.99 -2.99 -26.19
C GLN A 8 -9.75 -3.87 -26.32
N PRO A 9 -8.53 -3.28 -26.45
CA PRO A 9 -7.32 -4.07 -26.45
C PRO A 9 -7.30 -4.87 -25.14
N SER A 10 -7.23 -6.19 -25.27
CA SER A 10 -7.12 -7.11 -24.14
C SER A 10 -5.94 -6.68 -23.27
N ARG A 11 -6.23 -5.93 -22.20
CA ARG A 11 -5.22 -5.46 -21.26
C ARG A 11 -4.80 -6.68 -20.48
N GLN A 12 -3.79 -7.38 -20.99
CA GLN A 12 -3.25 -8.58 -20.37
C GLN A 12 -2.97 -8.25 -18.90
N ARG A 13 -3.63 -8.98 -18.00
CA ARG A 13 -3.47 -8.77 -16.56
C ARG A 13 -2.01 -9.07 -16.24
N PRO A 14 -1.23 -8.11 -15.71
CA PRO A 14 0.18 -8.35 -15.41
C PRO A 14 0.30 -9.52 -14.44
N THR A 15 1.30 -10.35 -14.65
CA THR A 15 1.63 -11.46 -13.75
C THR A 15 2.08 -10.91 -12.40
N THR A 16 1.87 -11.69 -11.34
CA THR A 16 2.29 -11.33 -9.98
C THR A 16 3.78 -11.00 -9.90
N GLU A 17 4.63 -11.77 -10.58
CA GLU A 17 6.07 -11.53 -10.65
C GLU A 17 6.40 -10.16 -11.24
N LYS A 18 5.72 -9.79 -12.33
CA LYS A 18 5.90 -8.48 -12.97
C LYS A 18 5.41 -7.34 -12.09
N LEU A 19 4.35 -7.55 -11.31
CA LEU A 19 3.88 -6.57 -10.32
C LEU A 19 4.88 -6.40 -9.16
N LEU A 20 5.52 -7.48 -8.71
CA LEU A 20 6.55 -7.41 -7.69
C LEU A 20 7.80 -6.70 -8.22
N ASP A 21 8.24 -7.01 -9.43
CA ASP A 21 9.33 -6.30 -10.08
C ASP A 21 8.99 -4.82 -10.27
N ASP A 22 7.80 -4.49 -10.76
CA ASP A 22 7.37 -3.10 -10.93
C ASP A 22 7.34 -2.36 -9.57
N LEU A 23 6.94 -3.03 -8.48
CA LEU A 23 6.96 -2.46 -7.13
C LEU A 23 8.39 -2.27 -6.61
N LEU A 24 9.29 -3.24 -6.82
CA LEU A 24 10.70 -3.15 -6.42
C LEU A 24 11.47 -2.07 -7.19
N HIS A 25 11.14 -1.86 -8.46
CA HIS A 25 11.76 -0.87 -9.34
C HIS A 25 11.03 0.48 -9.32
N SER A 26 9.83 0.54 -8.73
CA SER A 26 9.17 1.81 -8.44
C SER A 26 9.94 2.52 -7.32
N LYS A 27 10.11 3.85 -7.46
CA LYS A 27 10.49 4.65 -6.29
C LYS A 27 9.47 4.36 -5.20
N PRO A 28 9.88 4.11 -3.93
CA PRO A 28 8.92 3.98 -2.85
C PRO A 28 8.02 5.22 -2.93
N ALA A 29 6.74 4.99 -3.16
CA ALA A 29 5.78 6.04 -3.51
C ALA A 29 5.51 7.03 -2.36
N MET A 30 6.24 6.89 -1.26
CA MET A 30 6.10 7.66 -0.04
C MET A 30 7.46 7.68 0.66
N THR A 31 8.05 8.87 0.80
CA THR A 31 9.15 9.07 1.73
C THR A 31 8.64 8.98 3.17
N ILE A 32 9.54 8.84 4.15
CA ILE A 32 9.13 8.89 5.56
C ILE A 32 8.43 10.21 5.87
N ASP A 33 8.89 11.30 5.25
CA ASP A 33 8.27 12.62 5.38
C ASP A 33 6.87 12.67 4.75
N ASP A 34 6.64 11.96 3.64
CA ASP A 34 5.30 11.84 3.05
C ASP A 34 4.35 11.00 3.93
N LEU A 35 4.89 10.10 4.76
CA LEU A 35 4.13 9.28 5.70
C LEU A 35 3.84 10.02 7.01
N ALA A 36 4.65 11.02 7.35
CA ALA A 36 4.42 11.90 8.48
C ALA A 36 3.24 12.83 8.16
N CYS A 37 2.05 12.49 8.65
CA CYS A 37 0.92 13.40 8.65
C CYS A 37 0.83 14.11 9.99
N ASP A 38 1.06 15.42 9.96
CA ASP A 38 0.89 16.27 11.13
C ASP A 38 -0.55 16.16 11.66
N GLY A 39 -0.69 16.04 12.98
CA GLY A 39 -2.00 15.98 13.64
C GLY A 39 -2.72 14.62 13.53
N ILE A 40 -2.02 13.53 13.17
CA ILE A 40 -2.56 12.16 13.38
C ILE A 40 -2.65 11.84 14.88
N PHE A 41 -1.64 12.23 15.64
CA PHE A 41 -1.58 12.04 17.08
C PHE A 41 -1.58 13.42 17.74
N GLU A 42 -2.44 13.59 18.74
CA GLU A 42 -2.56 14.82 19.53
C GLU A 42 -1.61 14.77 20.73
N THR A 43 -1.20 13.57 21.17
CA THR A 43 -0.34 13.36 22.33
C THR A 43 0.68 12.25 22.13
N ASP A 44 1.79 12.31 22.88
CA ASP A 44 2.82 11.26 22.87
C ASP A 44 2.28 9.93 23.41
N GLU A 45 1.32 9.95 24.35
CA GLU A 45 0.64 8.75 24.85
C GLU A 45 -0.08 7.97 23.73
N GLU A 46 -0.71 8.64 22.77
CA GLU A 46 -1.39 7.98 21.64
C GLU A 46 -0.39 7.30 20.69
N VAL A 47 0.80 7.90 20.53
CA VAL A 47 1.90 7.31 19.77
C VAL A 47 2.37 6.02 20.44
N ASP A 48 2.54 6.05 21.77
CA ASP A 48 2.96 4.87 22.55
C ASP A 48 1.93 3.75 22.49
N GLU A 49 0.63 4.07 22.58
CA GLU A 49 -0.45 3.09 22.43
C GLU A 49 -0.44 2.44 21.04
N PHE A 50 -0.28 3.23 19.98
CA PHE A 50 -0.21 2.73 18.61
C PHE A 50 0.99 1.79 18.40
N ILE A 51 2.16 2.14 18.96
CA ILE A 51 3.36 1.30 18.90
C ILE A 51 3.14 -0.02 19.65
N ALA A 52 2.55 0.03 20.85
CA ALA A 52 2.25 -1.15 21.65
C ALA A 52 1.26 -2.08 20.92
N PHE A 53 0.21 -1.52 20.33
CA PHE A 53 -0.78 -2.24 19.53
C PHE A 53 -0.15 -2.93 18.32
N THR A 54 0.59 -2.19 17.50
CA THR A 54 1.24 -2.75 16.29
C THR A 54 2.27 -3.82 16.63
N TYR A 55 3.02 -3.66 17.73
CA TYR A 55 3.95 -4.69 18.18
C TYR A 55 3.25 -5.97 18.64
N ALA A 56 2.14 -5.84 19.39
CA ALA A 56 1.33 -6.97 19.82
C ALA A 56 0.72 -7.73 18.62
N GLU A 57 0.18 -7.00 17.63
CA GLU A 57 -0.38 -7.59 16.41
C GLU A 57 0.68 -8.26 15.53
N ARG A 58 1.86 -7.65 15.38
CA ARG A 58 2.96 -8.28 14.66
C ARG A 58 3.40 -9.57 15.34
N ARG A 59 3.47 -9.57 16.67
CA ARG A 59 3.83 -10.76 17.45
C ARG A 59 2.78 -11.87 17.34
N ARG A 60 1.49 -11.53 17.22
CA ARG A 60 0.42 -12.50 16.95
C ARG A 60 0.50 -13.10 15.55
N ASN A 61 0.80 -12.29 14.53
CA ASN A 61 0.90 -12.76 13.14
C ASN A 61 2.18 -13.59 12.87
N LEU A 62 3.13 -13.62 13.80
CA LEU A 62 4.35 -14.42 13.73
C LEU A 62 4.26 -15.75 14.51
N ALA A 63 3.13 -16.03 15.18
CA ALA A 63 2.90 -17.21 15.99
C ALA A 63 2.03 -18.26 15.28
#